data_AF-A0A2W7BHW0-F1
#
_entry.id   AF-A0A2W7BHW0-F1
#
_cell.length_a   1.000
_cell.length_b   1.000
_cell.length_c   1.000
_cell.angle_alpha   90.00
_cell.angle_beta   90.00
_cell.angle_gamma   90.00
#
_symmetry.space_group_name_H-M   'P 1'
#
loop_
_entity.id
_entity.type
_entity.pdbx_description
1 polymer ?
#
loop_
_entity_poly.entity_id
_entity_poly.type
_entity_poly.pdbx_seq_one_letter_code
_entity_poly.pdbx_strand_id
1 'polypeptide(L)' 'MRVKSNLAVLMAQHAPPLNQAEVARKAGVSPTTINQLYKDTLQRMDRSLCERLYKAFGWGPGDLWVMMENGDDD' A
#
# COMPACT_ATOMS: atom_id res chain seq x y z
N MET A 1 -11.51 -5.42 -13.94
CA MET A 1 -10.14 -5.40 -13.40
C MET A 1 -10.07 -4.30 -12.36
N ARG A 2 -9.82 -4.65 -11.10
CA ARG A 2 -9.70 -3.68 -9.99
C ARG A 2 -8.30 -3.76 -9.44
N VAL A 3 -7.65 -2.61 -9.21
CA VAL A 3 -6.36 -2.56 -8.51
C VAL A 3 -6.65 -2.50 -7.02
N LYS A 4 -6.00 -3.38 -6.24
CA LYS A 4 -6.00 -3.33 -4.78
C LYS A 4 -4.61 -3.05 -4.23
N SER A 5 -4.57 -2.45 -3.04
CA SER A 5 -3.35 -2.28 -2.27
C SER A 5 -2.95 -3.59 -1.57
N ASN A 6 -1.70 -4.02 -1.74
CA ASN A 6 -1.09 -5.14 -1.03
C ASN A 6 -0.41 -4.72 0.28
N LEU A 7 -0.64 -3.48 0.74
CA LEU A 7 0.12 -2.88 1.83
C LEU A 7 0.11 -3.73 3.11
N ALA A 8 -1.03 -4.35 3.45
CA ALA A 8 -1.15 -5.20 4.64
C ALA A 8 -0.19 -6.40 4.60
N VAL A 9 -0.03 -7.03 3.43
CA VAL A 9 0.87 -8.17 3.24
C VAL A 9 2.32 -7.73 3.32
N LEU A 10 2.68 -6.63 2.64
CA LEU A 10 4.04 -6.08 2.68
C LEU A 10 4.47 -5.66 4.10
N MET A 11 3.53 -5.10 4.87
CA MET A 11 3.77 -4.75 6.27
C MET A 11 4.04 -5.97 7.14
N ALA A 12 3.30 -7.07 6.93
CA ALA A 12 3.45 -8.30 7.68
C ALA A 12 4.72 -9.09 7.29
N GLN A 13 5.13 -9.04 6.02
CA GLN A 13 6.36 -9.69 5.52
C GLN A 13 7.65 -8.96 5.92
N HIS A 14 7.55 -7.68 6.29
CA HIS A 14 8.71 -6.92 6.74
C HIS A 14 9.22 -7.44 8.10
N ALA A 15 10.55 -7.47 8.29
CA ALA A 15 11.18 -7.90 9.54
C ALA A 15 11.98 -6.73 10.17
N PRO A 16 11.57 -6.18 11.32
CA PRO A 16 10.36 -6.50 12.10
C PRO A 16 9.06 -6.05 11.40
N PRO A 17 7.88 -6.62 11.75
CA PRO A 17 6.61 -6.25 11.16
C PRO A 17 6.32 -4.76 11.32
N LEU A 18 5.82 -4.14 10.26
CA LEU A 18 5.51 -2.71 10.26
C LEU A 18 4.07 -2.49 10.70
N ASN A 19 3.84 -1.39 11.42
CA ASN A 19 2.50 -0.86 11.67
C ASN A 19 2.22 0.35 10.77
N GLN A 20 0.95 0.76 10.64
CA GLN A 20 0.57 1.85 9.74
C GLN A 20 1.23 3.19 10.10
N ALA A 21 1.51 3.43 11.39
CA ALA A 21 2.17 4.65 11.84
C ALA A 21 3.64 4.70 11.41
N GLU A 22 4.36 3.57 11.46
CA GLU A 22 5.73 3.45 10.96
C GLU A 22 5.78 3.63 9.44
N VAL A 23 4.81 3.06 8.71
CA VAL A 23 4.68 3.28 7.26
C VAL A 23 4.48 4.76 6.93
N ALA A 24 3.55 5.41 7.63
CA ALA A 24 3.27 6.83 7.47
C ALA A 24 4.52 7.68 7.73
N ARG A 25 5.20 7.43 8.86
CA ARG A 25 6.41 8.16 9.27
C ARG A 25 7.53 8.00 8.25
N LYS A 26 7.83 6.76 7.83
CA LYS A 26 8.97 6.47 6.95
C LYS A 26 8.72 6.93 5.51
N ALA A 27 7.49 6.85 5.02
CA ALA A 27 7.11 7.37 3.70
C ALA A 27 6.86 8.89 3.70
N GLY A 28 6.75 9.52 4.87
CA GLY A 28 6.35 10.92 5.01
C GLY A 28 4.90 11.19 4.59
N VAL A 29 4.06 10.17 4.60
CA VAL A 29 2.66 10.20 4.16
C VAL A 29 1.77 10.32 5.39
N SER A 30 0.64 11.02 5.26
CA SER A 30 -0.32 11.15 6.36
C SER A 30 -0.83 9.78 6.84
N PRO A 31 -0.97 9.55 8.16
CA PRO A 31 -1.53 8.30 8.70
C PRO A 31 -2.91 7.97 8.13
N THR A 32 -3.73 8.99 7.85
CA THR A 32 -5.05 8.84 7.21
C THR A 32 -4.95 8.20 5.83
N THR A 33 -3.98 8.63 5.01
CA THR A 33 -3.76 8.08 3.67
C THR A 33 -3.27 6.63 3.74
N ILE A 34 -2.38 6.31 4.68
CA ILE A 34 -1.95 4.92 4.91
C ILE A 34 -3.10 4.03 5.37
N ASN A 35 -3.97 4.53 6.26
CA ASN A 35 -5.17 3.81 6.69
C ASN A 35 -6.14 3.55 5.52
N GLN A 36 -6.34 4.54 4.65
CA GLN A 36 -7.15 4.37 3.43
C GLN A 36 -6.53 3.35 2.46
N LEU A 37 -5.20 3.38 2.28
CA LEU A 37 -4.46 2.36 1.51
C LEU A 37 -4.60 0.96 2.13
N TYR A 38 -4.52 0.86 3.45
CA TYR A 38 -4.64 -0.41 4.17
C TYR A 38 -6.05 -1.00 4.05
N LYS A 39 -7.08 -0.15 4.08
CA LYS A 39 -8.49 -0.54 3.96
C LYS A 39 -9.00 -0.62 2.51
N ASP A 40 -8.13 -0.42 1.52
CA ASP A 40 -8.51 -0.34 0.10
C ASP A 40 -9.63 0.68 -0.20
N THR A 41 -9.69 1.79 0.55
CA THR A 41 -10.72 2.84 0.39
C THR A 41 -10.19 4.13 -0.22
N LEU A 42 -8.90 4.18 -0.56
CA LEU A 42 -8.27 5.34 -1.17
C LEU A 42 -8.88 5.61 -2.55
N GLN A 43 -9.58 6.73 -2.68
CA GLN A 43 -10.29 7.10 -3.92
C GLN A 43 -9.36 7.62 -5.02
N ARG A 44 -8.25 8.27 -4.64
CA ARG A 44 -7.32 8.88 -5.57
C ARG A 44 -5.90 8.56 -5.16
N MET A 45 -5.16 8.06 -6.13
CA MET A 45 -3.77 7.67 -5.97
C MET A 45 -2.94 8.50 -6.94
N ASP A 46 -2.20 9.46 -6.39
CA ASP A 46 -1.32 10.31 -7.18
C ASP A 46 0.09 9.72 -7.21
N ARG A 47 0.80 9.96 -8.31
CA ARG A 47 2.15 9.43 -8.55
C ARG A 47 3.12 9.71 -7.40
N SER A 48 3.02 10.90 -6.79
CA SER A 48 3.86 11.31 -5.66
C SER A 48 3.69 10.39 -4.44
N LEU A 49 2.47 9.92 -4.15
CA LEU A 49 2.22 8.97 -3.05
C LEU A 49 2.94 7.64 -3.32
N CYS A 50 2.83 7.12 -4.53
CA CYS A 50 3.48 5.89 -4.95
C CYS A 50 5.01 6.00 -4.85
N GLU A 51 5.60 7.06 -5.42
CA GLU A 51 7.06 7.29 -5.40
C GLU A 51 7.61 7.36 -3.97
N ARG A 52 6.86 7.95 -3.03
CA ARG A 52 7.24 8.03 -1.62
C ARG A 52 7.23 6.67 -0.94
N LEU A 53 6.20 5.85 -1.18
CA LEU A 53 6.11 4.48 -0.65
C LEU A 53 7.23 3.59 -1.20
N TYR A 54 7.44 3.64 -2.52
CA TYR A 54 8.51 2.88 -3.17
C TYR A 54 9.88 3.25 -2.64
N LYS A 55 10.18 4.55 -2.55
CA LYS A 55 11.48 5.03 -2.06
C LYS A 55 11.72 4.68 -0.58
N ALA A 56 10.68 4.68 0.26
CA ALA A 56 10.82 4.44 1.69
C ALA A 56 11.10 2.98 2.06
N PHE A 57 10.62 2.05 1.23
CA PHE A 57 10.66 0.61 1.54
C PHE A 57 11.35 -0.24 0.47
N GLY A 58 11.74 0.35 -0.66
CA GLY A 58 12.28 -0.38 -1.80
C GLY A 58 11.24 -1.20 -2.55
N TRP A 59 9.95 -0.95 -2.32
CA TRP A 59 8.85 -1.64 -3.00
C TRP A 59 8.71 -1.16 -4.45
N GLY A 60 8.35 -2.07 -5.34
CA GLY A 60 7.95 -1.77 -6.70
C GLY A 60 6.42 -1.63 -6.85
N PRO A 61 5.96 -1.16 -8.01
CA PRO A 61 4.53 -1.10 -8.31
C PRO A 61 3.87 -2.49 -8.27
N GLY A 62 4.56 -3.55 -8.70
CA GLY A 62 4.02 -4.91 -8.66
C GLY A 62 3.95 -5.53 -7.25
N ASP A 63 4.74 -5.01 -6.31
CA ASP A 63 4.68 -5.47 -4.91
C ASP A 63 3.48 -4.85 -4.19
N LEU A 64 3.28 -3.55 -4.40
CA LEU A 64 2.26 -2.75 -3.70
C LEU A 64 0.89 -2.84 -4.35
N TRP A 65 0.80 -2.98 -5.67
CA TRP A 65 -0.46 -2.98 -6.42
C TRP A 65 -0.71 -4.34 -7.03
N VAL A 66 -1.82 -4.95 -6.63
CA VAL A 66 -2.24 -6.25 -7.17
C VAL A 66 -3.44 -6.03 -8.07
N MET A 67 -3.38 -6.57 -9.28
CA MET A 67 -4.54 -6.60 -10.16
C MET A 67 -5.45 -7.74 -9.73
N MET A 68 -6.67 -7.40 -9.31
CA MET A 68 -7.75 -8.36 -9.14
C MET A 68 -8.42 -8.50 -10.51
N GLU A 69 -8.34 -9.70 -11.08
CA GLU A 69 -9.30 -10.09 -12.11
C GLU A 69 -10.70 -10.08 -11.48
N ASN A 70 -11.68 -9.54 -12.21
CA ASN A 70 -13.07 -9.74 -11.84
C ASN A 70 -13.41 -11.16 -12.29
N GLY A 71 -12.95 -12.15 -11.53
CA GLY A 71 -13.19 -13.57 -11.76
C GLY A 71 -13.50 -14.19 -10.40
N ASP A 72 -14.79 -14.44 -10.23
CA ASP A 72 -15.47 -15.32 -9.27
C ASP A 72 -14.63 -16.00 -8.18
N ASP A 73 -14.98 -15.73 -6.92
CA ASP A 73 -14.89 -16.72 -5.86
C ASP A 73 -16.09 -16.51 -4.91
N ASP A 74 -17.11 -17.34 -5.17
CA ASP A 74 -18.13 -17.96 -4.30
C ASP A 74 -18.85 -17.11 -3.22
#